data_AF-A0A838YMC0-F1
#
_entry.id   AF-A0A838YMC0-F1
#
_cell.length_a   1.000
_cell.length_b   1.000
_cell.length_c   1.000
_cell.angle_alpha   90.00
_cell.angle_beta   90.00
_cell.angle_gamma   90.00
#
_symmetry.space_group_name_H-M   'P 1'
#
loop_
_entity.id
_entity.type
_entity.pdbx_description
1 polymer ?
#
loop_
_entity_poly.entity_id
_entity_poly.type
_entity_poly.pdbx_seq_one_letter_code
_entity_poly.pdbx_strand_id
1 'polypeptide(L)'
;MESEFSNLSGVYLDYQNEKLLKNYIQNYKVKNSIYYVKGNFKITNIKKLDKSDLITNGIAIEANSKNFPKTALIFILPTLQDQNFEADLIGQDLTLGTDVFSSVINVTTSSNERMTFTVIPIVYGKFKLPNSLTVNMNPPKKLNIDGNWPLDFLRLN
;
A
#
# COMPACT_ATOMS: atom_id res chain seq x y z
N MET A 1 1.73 -5.20 -15.49
CA MET A 1 1.59 -4.16 -14.46
C MET A 1 2.89 -3.40 -14.29
N GLU A 2 3.98 -4.01 -13.81
CA GLU A 2 5.28 -3.31 -13.71
C GLU A 2 5.71 -2.70 -15.05
N SER A 3 5.62 -3.45 -16.15
CA SER A 3 5.90 -2.97 -17.52
C SER A 3 4.96 -1.87 -18.04
N GLU A 4 3.78 -1.72 -17.44
CA GLU A 4 2.78 -0.71 -17.84
C GLU A 4 3.08 0.61 -17.14
N PHE A 5 3.41 0.56 -15.83
CA PHE A 5 3.79 1.74 -15.06
C PHE A 5 5.24 2.17 -15.29
N SER A 6 6.15 1.25 -15.60
CA SER A 6 7.56 1.57 -15.88
C SER A 6 7.74 2.51 -17.06
N ASN A 7 6.79 2.52 -17.99
CA ASN A 7 6.81 3.36 -19.18
C ASN A 7 6.14 4.73 -18.95
N LEU A 8 5.53 4.94 -17.78
CA LEU A 8 4.90 6.19 -17.41
C LEU A 8 5.83 7.01 -16.52
N SER A 9 6.05 8.27 -16.88
CA SER A 9 6.85 9.20 -16.08
C SER A 9 6.26 10.60 -16.12
N GLY A 10 6.58 11.41 -15.11
CA GLY A 10 6.09 12.77 -14.94
C GLY A 10 4.56 12.84 -14.99
N VAL A 11 4.04 13.79 -15.77
CA VAL A 11 2.61 14.13 -15.86
C VAL A 11 1.72 12.92 -16.18
N TYR A 12 2.21 11.95 -16.97
CA TYR A 12 1.42 10.77 -17.32
C TYR A 12 1.25 9.82 -16.12
N LEU A 13 2.28 9.68 -15.28
CA LEU A 13 2.18 8.88 -14.05
C LEU A 13 1.27 9.57 -13.04
N ASP A 14 1.37 10.89 -12.90
CA ASP A 14 0.52 11.69 -12.03
C ASP A 14 -0.98 11.54 -12.39
N TYR A 15 -1.30 11.66 -13.68
CA TYR A 15 -2.65 11.46 -14.17
C TYR A 15 -3.19 10.04 -13.94
N GLN A 16 -2.35 9.01 -14.06
CA GLN A 16 -2.76 7.65 -13.71
C GLN A 16 -2.96 7.49 -12.20
N ASN A 17 -2.10 8.09 -11.38
CA ASN A 17 -2.24 8.09 -9.93
C ASN A 17 -3.55 8.75 -9.47
N GLU A 18 -3.95 9.86 -10.10
CA GLU A 18 -5.27 10.48 -9.85
C GLU A 18 -6.42 9.51 -10.16
N LYS A 19 -6.33 8.77 -11.27
CA LYS A 19 -7.34 7.75 -11.61
C LYS A 19 -7.38 6.62 -10.59
N LEU A 20 -6.22 6.09 -10.21
CA LEU A 20 -6.11 5.01 -9.23
C LEU A 20 -6.74 5.42 -7.89
N LEU A 21 -6.39 6.59 -7.37
CA LEU A 21 -6.95 7.12 -6.14
C LEU A 21 -8.46 7.39 -6.26
N LYS A 22 -8.89 8.03 -7.36
CA LYS A 22 -10.31 8.29 -7.62
C LYS A 22 -11.13 7.00 -7.66
N ASN A 23 -10.62 5.96 -8.30
CA ASN A 23 -11.29 4.66 -8.36
C ASN A 23 -11.49 4.08 -6.97
N TYR A 24 -10.47 4.15 -6.10
CA TYR A 24 -10.62 3.74 -4.70
C TYR A 24 -11.67 4.57 -3.96
N ILE A 25 -11.60 5.91 -4.04
CA ILE A 25 -12.55 6.83 -3.38
C ILE A 25 -13.99 6.56 -3.83
N GLN A 26 -14.18 6.24 -5.11
CA GLN A 26 -15.48 5.94 -5.70
C GLN A 26 -15.93 4.49 -5.47
N ASN A 27 -15.22 3.71 -4.66
CA ASN A 27 -15.46 2.28 -4.40
C ASN A 27 -15.52 1.45 -5.69
N TYR A 28 -14.60 1.71 -6.62
CA TYR A 28 -14.39 0.95 -7.85
C TYR A 28 -15.65 0.82 -8.73
N LYS A 29 -16.47 1.88 -8.80
CA LYS A 29 -17.67 1.93 -9.66
C LYS A 29 -17.36 1.74 -11.15
N VAL A 30 -16.14 2.03 -11.58
CA VAL A 30 -15.69 1.85 -12.97
C VAL A 30 -15.26 0.41 -13.19
N LYS A 31 -15.82 -0.25 -14.21
CA LYS A 31 -15.42 -1.62 -14.55
C LYS A 31 -13.96 -1.68 -15.01
N ASN A 32 -13.28 -2.78 -14.69
CA ASN A 32 -11.90 -3.07 -15.10
C ASN A 32 -10.88 -1.99 -14.70
N SER A 33 -11.13 -1.27 -13.61
CA SER A 33 -10.31 -0.14 -13.17
C SER A 33 -9.35 -0.49 -12.02
N ILE A 34 -9.22 -1.79 -11.72
CA ILE A 34 -8.51 -2.28 -10.54
C ILE A 34 -7.25 -3.02 -10.97
N TYR A 35 -6.13 -2.57 -10.43
CA TYR A 35 -4.83 -3.23 -10.57
C TYR A 35 -4.51 -3.93 -9.24
N TYR A 36 -4.20 -5.22 -9.28
CA TYR A 36 -3.83 -5.99 -8.08
C TYR A 36 -2.35 -6.36 -8.04
N VAL A 37 -1.72 -6.18 -6.88
CA VAL A 37 -0.36 -6.68 -6.65
C VAL A 37 -0.41 -8.04 -5.97
N LYS A 38 0.41 -8.97 -6.47
CA LYS A 38 0.69 -10.26 -5.86
C LYS A 38 2.19 -10.48 -5.81
N GLY A 39 2.65 -11.24 -4.83
CA GLY A 39 4.05 -11.62 -4.75
C GLY A 39 4.55 -11.80 -3.33
N ASN A 40 5.86 -12.01 -3.24
CA ASN A 40 6.57 -12.19 -1.98
C ASN A 40 7.46 -10.98 -1.72
N PHE A 41 7.34 -10.44 -0.52
CA PHE A 41 8.00 -9.22 -0.11
C PHE A 41 8.73 -9.44 1.22
N LYS A 42 9.77 -8.65 1.47
CA LYS A 42 10.49 -8.56 2.74
C LYS A 42 10.12 -7.24 3.40
N ILE A 43 9.51 -7.28 4.58
CA ILE A 43 9.11 -6.07 5.30
C ILE A 43 10.37 -5.31 5.73
N THR A 44 10.42 -4.02 5.42
CA THR A 44 11.56 -3.13 5.72
C THR A 44 11.19 -2.06 6.73
N ASN A 45 9.95 -1.57 6.71
CA ASN A 45 9.53 -0.49 7.58
C ASN A 45 8.03 -0.58 7.89
N ILE A 46 7.61 0.01 9.00
CA ILE A 46 6.21 0.09 9.41
C ILE A 46 5.95 1.49 9.96
N LYS A 47 4.83 2.06 9.55
CA LYS A 47 4.33 3.35 10.03
C LYS A 47 2.93 3.16 10.56
N LYS A 48 2.69 3.57 11.80
CA LYS A 48 1.33 3.78 12.30
C LYS A 48 0.73 5.00 11.59
N LEU A 49 -0.48 4.84 11.07
CA LEU A 49 -1.21 5.91 10.41
C LEU A 49 -1.98 6.74 11.42
N ASP A 50 -1.99 8.05 11.23
CA ASP A 50 -2.67 8.98 12.12
C ASP A 50 -3.48 10.03 11.36
N LYS A 51 -4.04 11.00 12.10
CA LYS A 51 -4.91 12.05 11.54
C LYS A 51 -4.23 12.91 10.48
N SER A 52 -2.91 12.93 10.41
CA SER A 52 -2.15 13.65 9.39
C SER A 52 -2.12 12.92 8.04
N ASP A 53 -2.48 11.64 7.96
CA ASP A 53 -2.44 10.83 6.73
C ASP A 53 -3.80 10.76 6.03
N LEU A 54 -3.82 10.49 4.72
CA LEU A 54 -5.06 10.27 3.95
C LEU A 54 -5.98 9.21 4.57
N ILE A 55 -5.38 8.06 4.92
CA ILE A 55 -6.02 7.02 5.72
C ILE A 55 -5.66 7.26 7.17
N THR A 56 -6.60 7.75 7.98
CA THR A 56 -6.27 8.36 9.27
C THR A 56 -6.03 7.37 10.42
N ASN A 57 -6.23 6.07 10.19
CA ASN A 57 -6.05 5.03 11.21
C ASN A 57 -5.65 3.71 10.53
N GLY A 58 -4.71 3.01 11.15
CA GLY A 58 -4.22 1.72 10.69
C GLY A 58 -2.70 1.68 10.68
N ILE A 59 -2.15 0.80 9.84
CA ILE A 59 -0.72 0.69 9.64
C ILE A 59 -0.39 0.71 8.14
N ALA A 60 0.75 1.27 7.78
CA ALA A 60 1.36 1.11 6.48
C ALA A 60 2.63 0.27 6.64
N ILE A 61 2.78 -0.76 5.81
CA ILE A 61 3.93 -1.66 5.81
C ILE A 61 4.72 -1.41 4.53
N GLU A 62 5.96 -0.94 4.64
CA GLU A 62 6.90 -0.90 3.53
C GLU A 62 7.57 -2.26 3.39
N ALA A 63 7.63 -2.79 2.16
CA ALA A 63 8.29 -4.05 1.88
C ALA A 63 8.96 -4.08 0.49
N ASN A 64 10.11 -4.74 0.42
CA ASN A 64 10.86 -4.93 -0.84
C ASN A 64 10.39 -6.20 -1.53
N SER A 65 10.15 -6.13 -2.84
CA SER A 65 9.90 -7.34 -3.62
C SER A 65 11.14 -8.25 -3.58
N LYS A 66 10.91 -9.55 -3.32
CA LYS A 66 11.98 -10.55 -3.36
C LYS A 66 12.37 -10.93 -4.80
N ASN A 67 11.45 -10.77 -5.74
CA ASN A 67 11.61 -11.20 -7.12
C ASN A 67 12.04 -10.04 -8.03
N PHE A 68 11.78 -8.79 -7.64
CA PHE A 68 12.01 -7.61 -8.45
C PHE A 68 12.78 -6.55 -7.62
N PRO A 69 14.12 -6.48 -7.73
CA PRO A 69 14.96 -5.66 -6.85
C PRO A 69 14.65 -4.15 -6.87
N LYS A 70 14.15 -3.64 -8.00
CA LYS A 70 13.73 -2.24 -8.18
C LYS A 70 12.25 -2.01 -7.82
N THR A 71 11.61 -2.95 -7.15
CA THR A 71 10.18 -2.86 -6.82
C THR A 71 9.95 -2.95 -5.33
N ALA A 72 9.14 -2.03 -4.83
CA ALA A 72 8.72 -1.92 -3.45
C ALA A 72 7.20 -1.86 -3.35
N LEU A 73 6.72 -2.07 -2.13
CA LEU A 73 5.32 -2.07 -1.79
C LEU A 73 5.13 -1.23 -0.54
N ILE A 74 4.12 -0.36 -0.54
CA ILE A 74 3.53 0.21 0.67
C ILE A 74 2.15 -0.41 0.82
N PHE A 75 1.99 -1.31 1.78
CA PHE A 75 0.72 -1.97 2.05
C PHE A 75 -0.01 -1.28 3.19
N ILE A 76 -1.10 -0.57 2.85
CA ILE A 76 -1.95 0.10 3.83
C ILE A 76 -2.99 -0.89 4.36
N LEU A 77 -3.02 -1.06 5.67
CA LEU A 77 -3.98 -1.89 6.38
C LEU A 77 -4.84 -1.01 7.28
N PRO A 78 -6.04 -0.61 6.83
CA PRO A 78 -6.94 0.19 7.66
C PRO A 78 -7.47 -0.66 8.83
N THR A 79 -7.04 -0.35 10.04
CA THR A 79 -7.43 -1.06 11.26
C THR A 79 -7.63 -0.06 12.39
N LEU A 80 -8.52 -0.43 13.32
CA LEU A 80 -8.77 0.32 14.57
C LEU A 80 -7.97 -0.25 15.76
N GLN A 81 -7.17 -1.30 15.53
CA GLN A 81 -6.39 -1.91 16.59
C GLN A 81 -5.15 -1.08 16.90
N ASP A 82 -5.12 -0.50 18.10
CA ASP A 82 -3.92 0.07 18.72
C ASP A 82 -3.04 -1.07 19.26
N GLN A 83 -2.33 -1.75 18.37
CA GLN A 83 -1.34 -2.75 18.76
C GLN A 83 0.02 -2.39 18.15
N ASN A 84 1.05 -2.39 18.98
CA ASN A 84 2.44 -2.16 18.56
C ASN A 84 2.99 -3.42 17.88
N PHE A 85 2.77 -3.53 16.57
CA PHE A 85 3.26 -4.65 15.76
C PHE A 85 4.61 -4.37 15.08
N GLU A 86 5.16 -3.17 15.29
CA GLU A 86 6.25 -2.61 14.49
C GLU A 86 7.53 -3.45 14.58
N ALA A 87 7.98 -3.79 15.80
CA ALA A 87 9.22 -4.53 16.02
C ALA A 87 9.14 -6.00 15.54
N ASP A 88 7.97 -6.63 15.63
CA ASP A 88 7.81 -8.06 15.37
C ASP A 88 7.71 -8.41 13.88
N LEU A 89 7.46 -7.41 13.04
CA LEU A 89 7.19 -7.61 11.61
C LEU A 89 8.35 -7.18 10.71
N ILE A 90 9.20 -6.25 11.14
CA ILE A 90 10.37 -5.84 10.36
C ILE A 90 11.29 -7.04 10.12
N GLY A 91 11.73 -7.22 8.88
CA GLY A 91 12.52 -8.37 8.49
C GLY A 91 11.70 -9.65 8.29
N GLN A 92 10.38 -9.65 8.45
CA GLN A 92 9.55 -10.81 8.12
C GLN A 92 9.12 -10.82 6.66
N ASP A 93 8.70 -12.01 6.19
CA ASP A 93 8.25 -12.21 4.83
C ASP A 93 6.74 -11.98 4.71
N LEU A 94 6.34 -11.07 3.84
CA LEU A 94 4.95 -10.77 3.52
C LEU A 94 4.59 -11.39 2.17
N THR A 95 3.54 -12.21 2.14
CA THR A 95 2.99 -12.76 0.89
C THR A 95 1.65 -12.09 0.60
N LEU A 96 1.51 -11.49 -0.58
CA LEU A 96 0.23 -11.00 -1.09
C LEU A 96 -0.32 -11.99 -2.11
N GLY A 97 -1.41 -12.66 -1.73
CA GLY A 97 -2.11 -13.65 -2.55
C GLY A 97 -3.41 -13.13 -3.16
N THR A 98 -4.29 -14.07 -3.52
CA THR A 98 -5.64 -13.79 -4.03
C THR A 98 -6.69 -13.61 -2.94
N ASP A 99 -6.32 -13.84 -1.69
CA ASP A 99 -7.21 -13.79 -0.53
C ASP A 99 -7.56 -12.36 -0.10
N VAL A 100 -6.64 -11.42 -0.27
CA VAL A 100 -6.83 -10.02 0.17
C VAL A 100 -7.23 -9.08 -0.96
N PHE A 101 -6.83 -9.41 -2.19
CA PHE A 101 -6.99 -8.55 -3.37
C PHE A 101 -6.47 -7.12 -3.11
N SER A 102 -5.15 -6.97 -2.98
CA SER A 102 -4.52 -5.68 -2.71
C SER A 102 -4.50 -4.79 -3.96
N SER A 103 -5.39 -3.79 -3.99
CA SER A 103 -5.51 -2.83 -5.08
C SER A 103 -4.41 -1.80 -5.03
N VAL A 104 -3.79 -1.52 -6.17
CA VAL A 104 -2.95 -0.34 -6.36
C VAL A 104 -3.82 0.91 -6.30
N ILE A 105 -3.37 1.90 -5.53
CA ILE A 105 -4.02 3.22 -5.41
C ILE A 105 -3.05 4.38 -5.67
N ASN A 106 -1.74 4.10 -5.70
CA ASN A 106 -0.70 5.02 -6.15
C ASN A 106 0.56 4.24 -6.55
N VAL A 107 1.34 4.82 -7.45
CA VAL A 107 2.67 4.36 -7.83
C VAL A 107 3.63 5.54 -7.79
N THR A 108 4.71 5.42 -7.04
CA THR A 108 5.80 6.41 -7.06
C THR A 108 7.05 5.81 -7.69
N THR A 109 7.82 6.65 -8.37
CA THR A 109 9.14 6.29 -8.92
C THR A 109 10.20 7.18 -8.28
N SER A 110 11.16 6.58 -7.57
CA SER A 110 12.29 7.35 -7.04
C SER A 110 13.40 7.55 -8.08
N SER A 111 14.37 8.43 -7.78
CA SER A 111 15.47 8.83 -8.67
C SER A 111 16.33 7.67 -9.20
N ASN A 112 16.33 6.53 -8.52
CA ASN A 112 17.02 5.30 -8.93
C ASN A 112 16.12 4.32 -9.72
N GLU A 113 15.04 4.82 -10.32
CA GLU A 113 14.03 4.05 -11.07
C GLU A 113 13.35 2.95 -10.26
N ARG A 114 13.40 3.05 -8.93
CA ARG A 114 12.68 2.12 -8.07
C ARG A 114 11.21 2.50 -8.03
N MET A 115 10.35 1.55 -8.40
CA MET A 115 8.91 1.67 -8.36
C MET A 115 8.38 1.23 -7.01
N THR A 116 7.55 2.06 -6.39
CA THR A 116 6.85 1.73 -5.13
C THR A 116 5.36 1.74 -5.39
N PHE A 117 4.73 0.58 -5.21
CA PHE A 117 3.28 0.44 -5.33
C PHE A 117 2.64 0.65 -3.98
N THR A 118 1.80 1.67 -3.83
CA THR A 118 0.93 1.81 -2.66
C THR A 118 -0.35 1.02 -2.92
N VAL A 119 -0.63 0.05 -2.03
CA VAL A 119 -1.77 -0.84 -2.17
C VAL A 119 -2.63 -0.87 -0.91
N ILE A 120 -3.92 -1.15 -1.11
CA ILE A 120 -4.90 -1.30 -0.02
C ILE A 120 -5.79 -2.54 -0.28
N PRO A 121 -6.16 -3.31 0.75
CA PRO A 121 -7.12 -4.41 0.61
C PRO A 121 -8.45 -3.91 0.08
N ILE A 122 -9.05 -4.65 -0.86
CA ILE A 122 -10.47 -4.47 -1.20
C ILE A 122 -11.36 -5.31 -0.29
N VAL A 123 -10.86 -6.46 0.16
CA VAL A 123 -11.58 -7.34 1.09
C VAL A 123 -11.18 -6.99 2.51
N TYR A 124 -12.16 -6.55 3.31
CA TYR A 124 -11.99 -6.25 4.73
C TYR A 124 -12.37 -7.44 5.61
N GLY A 125 -11.81 -7.47 6.81
CA GLY A 125 -11.96 -8.57 7.77
C GLY A 125 -10.64 -8.97 8.39
N LYS A 126 -10.55 -10.23 8.84
CA LYS A 126 -9.33 -10.75 9.46
C LYS A 126 -8.27 -11.03 8.40
N PHE A 127 -7.12 -10.37 8.54
CA PHE A 127 -5.95 -10.62 7.72
C PHE A 127 -4.80 -11.15 8.59
N LYS A 128 -4.12 -12.18 8.09
CA LYS A 128 -2.98 -12.79 8.75
C LYS A 128 -1.71 -12.13 8.26
N LEU A 129 -1.06 -11.41 9.16
CA LEU A 129 0.31 -10.97 9.03
C LEU A 129 1.28 -12.09 9.42
N PRO A 130 2.57 -11.92 9.12
CA PRO A 130 3.63 -12.82 9.59
C PRO A 130 3.58 -13.06 11.11
N ASN A 131 4.23 -14.13 11.57
CA ASN A 131 4.26 -14.54 12.98
C ASN A 131 2.88 -14.86 13.58
N SER A 132 1.94 -15.30 12.74
CA SER A 132 0.55 -15.58 13.13
C SER A 132 -0.22 -14.38 13.67
N LEU A 133 0.32 -13.18 13.46
CA LEU A 133 -0.35 -11.96 13.86
C LEU A 133 -1.62 -11.78 13.01
N THR A 134 -2.74 -11.50 13.66
CA THR A 134 -3.99 -11.26 12.95
C THR A 134 -4.48 -9.85 13.20
N VAL A 135 -4.65 -9.09 12.13
CA VAL A 135 -5.26 -7.76 12.17
C VAL A 135 -6.70 -7.84 11.70
N ASN A 136 -7.58 -7.09 12.34
CA ASN A 136 -8.97 -6.98 11.91
C ASN A 136 -9.18 -5.64 11.19
N MET A 137 -9.32 -5.71 9.87
CA MET A 137 -9.40 -4.54 9.02
C MET A 137 -10.84 -4.10 8.83
N ASN A 138 -11.07 -2.79 8.80
CA ASN A 138 -12.36 -2.20 8.46
C ASN A 138 -12.16 -1.14 7.39
N PRO A 139 -13.11 -0.96 6.46
CA PRO A 139 -13.04 0.13 5.51
C PRO A 139 -12.93 1.48 6.25
N PRO A 140 -12.07 2.40 5.79
CA PRO A 140 -12.03 3.76 6.32
C PRO A 140 -13.40 4.41 6.20
N LYS A 141 -13.93 4.93 7.32
CA LYS A 141 -15.23 5.63 7.31
C LYS A 141 -15.16 6.98 6.63
N LYS A 142 -14.00 7.63 6.70
CA LYS A 142 -13.69 8.94 6.12
C LYS A 142 -12.24 8.94 5.68
N LEU A 143 -11.93 9.75 4.69
CA LEU A 143 -10.58 10.05 4.23
C LEU A 143 -10.25 11.49 4.61
N ASN A 144 -8.99 11.74 4.97
CA ASN A 144 -8.49 13.10 5.13
C ASN A 144 -7.89 13.57 3.80
N ILE A 145 -8.65 14.32 3.01
CA ILE A 145 -8.22 14.76 1.67
C ILE A 145 -6.99 15.69 1.73
N ASP A 146 -6.85 16.43 2.83
CA ASP A 146 -5.70 17.31 3.09
C ASP A 146 -4.55 16.56 3.79
N GLY A 147 -4.68 15.25 4.00
CA GLY A 147 -3.69 14.42 4.64
C GLY A 147 -2.51 14.09 3.73
N ASN A 148 -1.40 13.71 4.34
CA ASN A 148 -0.17 13.29 3.67
C ASN A 148 -0.48 12.20 2.64
N TRP A 149 -0.16 12.51 1.38
CA TRP A 149 -0.31 11.64 0.24
C TRP A 149 0.62 12.08 -0.91
N PRO A 150 1.28 11.15 -1.63
CA PRO A 150 1.39 9.72 -1.33
C PRO A 150 2.09 9.47 0.00
N LEU A 151 1.92 8.26 0.56
CA LEU A 151 2.67 7.87 1.73
C LEU A 151 4.16 7.74 1.37
N ASP A 152 5.02 8.37 2.16
CA ASP A 152 6.46 8.20 2.06
C ASP A 152 7.03 7.74 3.42
N PHE A 153 8.05 6.89 3.35
CA PHE A 153 8.83 6.45 4.49
C PHE A 153 10.15 7.21 4.45
N LEU A 154 10.32 8.15 5.37
CA LEU A 154 11.57 8.88 5.52
C LEU A 154 12.72 7.88 5.65
N ARG A 155 13.64 7.88 4.69
CA ARG A 155 14.89 7.14 4.79
C ARG A 155 15.80 7.94 5.69
N LEU A 156 16.03 7.45 6.91
CA LEU A 156 17.14 7.93 7.73
C LEU A 156 18.42 7.54 7.00
N ASN A 157 19.15 8.56 6.52
CA ASN A 157 20.47 8.39 5.91
C ASN A 157 21.49 7.95 6.94
#